data_AF-A0A2V9NIB9-F1
#
_entry.id   AF-A0A2V9NIB9-F1
#
_cell.length_a   1.000
_cell.length_b   1.000
_cell.length_c   1.000
_cell.angle_alpha   90.00
_cell.angle_beta   90.00
_cell.angle_gamma   90.00
#
_symmetry.space_group_name_H-M   'P 1'
#
loop_
_entity.id
_entity.type
_entity.pdbx_description
1 polymer ?
#
loop_
_entity_poly.entity_id
_entity_poly.type
_entity_poly.pdbx_seq_one_letter_code
_entity_poly.pdbx_strand_id
1 'polypeptide(L)'
;NDLVSATAFNASYMERFLSTYFSPNTHLLGEALALFFIGTQYPGLKASAGWRTLGWRILLEEAQKQVRPDGVYFEQSLYYHVYALDFFLHARQLAMLNKIAVPGEFDSVLNRMADVIQSLCQAGPPEGFGDDDGGRLFDPRRNHTEHTVDPLALAAVMFKRHDLPSAGLTEEALWLFGPQAAKHFEHAATDRPAASCAFPDGGVYVIASEARIPTQITIDAGPQGTGKSGHGHADALSIRVAISGRRFLVDSGSGCYVCPGDTRNRLRGTAAHNTVRIDFAWCETS
;
A
#
# COMPACT_ATOMS: atom_id res chain seq x y z
N ASN A 1 -33.93 8.43 -10.15
CA ASN A 1 -33.81 7.05 -9.63
C ASN A 1 -32.77 6.22 -10.40
N ASP A 2 -31.98 6.83 -11.29
CA ASP A 2 -31.09 6.10 -12.21
C ASP A 2 -29.75 5.73 -11.59
N LEU A 3 -29.22 6.58 -10.68
CA LEU A 3 -27.97 6.30 -9.97
C LEU A 3 -28.04 5.03 -9.13
N VAL A 4 -29.15 4.81 -8.41
CA VAL A 4 -29.34 3.60 -7.58
C VAL A 4 -29.39 2.35 -8.46
N SER A 5 -30.09 2.41 -9.60
CA SER A 5 -30.15 1.33 -10.56
C SER A 5 -28.79 1.04 -11.20
N ALA A 6 -28.03 2.08 -11.57
CA ALA A 6 -26.68 1.95 -12.10
C ALA A 6 -25.71 1.35 -11.06
N THR A 7 -25.77 1.80 -9.80
CA THR A 7 -24.97 1.24 -8.70
C THR A 7 -25.29 -0.24 -8.50
N ALA A 8 -26.58 -0.61 -8.49
CA ALA A 8 -26.99 -2.00 -8.37
C ALA A 8 -26.50 -2.87 -9.53
N PHE A 9 -26.56 -2.35 -10.76
CA PHE A 9 -26.06 -3.04 -11.94
C PHE A 9 -24.55 -3.30 -11.85
N ASN A 10 -23.77 -2.28 -11.47
CA ASN A 10 -22.32 -2.40 -11.31
C ASN A 10 -21.96 -3.41 -10.20
N ALA A 11 -22.65 -3.38 -9.06
CA ALA A 11 -22.44 -4.35 -7.99
C ALA A 11 -22.73 -5.79 -8.44
N SER A 12 -23.84 -6.03 -9.14
CA SER A 12 -24.14 -7.34 -9.72
C SER A 12 -23.12 -7.79 -10.75
N TYR A 13 -22.57 -6.86 -11.55
CA TYR A 13 -21.51 -7.18 -12.50
C TYR A 13 -20.22 -7.58 -11.78
N MET A 14 -19.77 -6.79 -10.81
CA MET A 14 -18.57 -7.07 -10.01
C MET A 14 -18.68 -8.40 -9.28
N GLU A 15 -19.81 -8.67 -8.60
CA GLU A 15 -20.06 -9.95 -7.91
C GLU A 15 -19.88 -11.16 -8.84
N ARG A 16 -20.27 -11.03 -10.11
CA ARG A 16 -20.19 -12.12 -11.10
C ARG A 16 -18.80 -12.26 -11.71
N PHE A 17 -18.03 -11.18 -11.78
CA PHE A 17 -16.77 -11.11 -12.53
C PHE A 17 -15.60 -10.62 -11.67
N LEU A 18 -15.55 -11.08 -10.41
CA LEU A 18 -14.40 -10.80 -9.54
C LEU A 18 -13.09 -11.27 -10.17
N SER A 19 -12.03 -10.49 -9.96
CA SER A 19 -10.67 -10.71 -10.45
C SER A 19 -9.92 -11.85 -9.72
N THR A 20 -10.62 -12.92 -9.32
CA THR A 20 -10.10 -14.02 -8.50
C THR A 20 -9.02 -14.88 -9.16
N TYR A 21 -8.92 -14.89 -10.49
CA TYR A 21 -8.00 -15.79 -11.21
C TYR A 21 -6.95 -15.08 -12.07
N PHE A 22 -7.23 -13.87 -12.56
CA PHE A 22 -6.36 -13.17 -13.51
C PHE A 22 -5.51 -12.08 -12.85
N SER A 23 -6.08 -11.39 -11.85
CA SER A 23 -5.41 -10.35 -11.07
C SER A 23 -5.92 -10.37 -9.62
N PRO A 24 -5.69 -11.47 -8.86
CA PRO A 24 -6.14 -11.59 -7.47
C PRO A 24 -5.23 -10.79 -6.53
N ASN A 25 -5.08 -9.51 -6.82
CA ASN A 25 -4.20 -8.57 -6.16
C ASN A 25 -5.00 -7.32 -5.75
N THR A 26 -4.43 -6.12 -5.88
CA THR A 26 -5.15 -4.86 -5.66
C THR A 26 -6.44 -4.69 -6.47
N HIS A 27 -6.59 -5.32 -7.65
CA HIS A 27 -7.85 -5.32 -8.40
C HIS A 27 -8.99 -5.97 -7.61
N LEU A 28 -8.75 -7.17 -7.08
CA LEU A 28 -9.73 -7.90 -6.27
C LEU A 28 -10.05 -7.13 -4.98
N LEU A 29 -9.06 -6.46 -4.37
CA LEU A 29 -9.28 -5.61 -3.20
C LEU A 29 -10.22 -4.44 -3.52
N GLY A 30 -10.02 -3.75 -4.65
CA GLY A 30 -10.88 -2.65 -5.08
C GLY A 30 -12.32 -3.09 -5.36
N GLU A 31 -12.51 -4.22 -6.05
CA GLU A 31 -13.84 -4.80 -6.31
C GLU A 31 -14.55 -5.22 -5.02
N ALA A 32 -13.82 -5.86 -4.10
CA ALA A 32 -14.35 -6.27 -2.81
C ALA A 32 -14.73 -5.06 -1.94
N LEU A 33 -13.92 -4.00 -1.96
CA LEU A 33 -14.23 -2.75 -1.29
C LEU A 33 -15.49 -2.13 -1.88
N ALA A 34 -15.63 -2.07 -3.20
CA ALA A 34 -16.81 -1.52 -3.85
C ALA A 34 -18.08 -2.29 -3.48
N LEU A 35 -18.04 -3.63 -3.49
CA LEU A 35 -19.15 -4.48 -3.03
C LEU A 35 -19.50 -4.22 -1.56
N PHE A 36 -18.48 -4.10 -0.71
CA PHE A 36 -18.66 -3.81 0.71
C PHE A 36 -19.30 -2.44 0.94
N PHE A 37 -18.84 -1.40 0.23
CA PHE A 37 -19.40 -0.06 0.26
C PHE A 37 -20.85 -0.04 -0.19
N ILE A 38 -21.14 -0.59 -1.38
CA ILE A 38 -22.49 -0.59 -1.95
C ILE A 38 -23.44 -1.38 -1.05
N GLY A 39 -23.04 -2.58 -0.63
CA GLY A 39 -23.86 -3.43 0.23
C GLY A 39 -24.14 -2.84 1.62
N THR A 40 -23.25 -1.99 2.13
CA THR A 40 -23.42 -1.33 3.42
C THR A 40 -24.24 -0.05 3.31
N GLN A 41 -23.97 0.78 2.31
CA GLN A 41 -24.57 2.12 2.17
C GLN A 41 -25.94 2.11 1.47
N TYR A 42 -26.28 1.05 0.74
CA TYR A 42 -27.58 0.91 0.04
C TYR A 42 -28.38 -0.30 0.53
N PRO A 43 -28.76 -0.38 1.82
CA PRO A 43 -29.43 -1.55 2.40
C PRO A 43 -30.81 -1.85 1.78
N GLY A 44 -31.42 -0.87 1.08
CA GLY A 44 -32.69 -1.05 0.36
C GLY A 44 -32.57 -1.85 -0.95
N LEU A 45 -31.36 -2.07 -1.46
CA LEU A 45 -31.15 -2.91 -2.65
C LEU A 45 -31.29 -4.39 -2.29
N LYS A 46 -32.01 -5.15 -3.11
CA LYS A 46 -32.34 -6.56 -2.85
C LYS A 46 -31.13 -7.45 -2.53
N ALA A 47 -30.00 -7.22 -3.18
CA ALA A 47 -28.77 -8.01 -3.00
C ALA A 47 -27.72 -7.37 -2.08
N SER A 48 -28.01 -6.20 -1.48
CA SER A 48 -27.07 -5.42 -0.68
C SER A 48 -26.40 -6.21 0.44
N ALA A 49 -27.18 -6.97 1.22
CA ALA A 49 -26.66 -7.80 2.30
C ALA A 49 -25.68 -8.88 1.80
N GLY A 50 -25.93 -9.44 0.61
CA GLY A 50 -25.04 -10.38 -0.05
C GLY A 50 -23.72 -9.73 -0.43
N TRP A 51 -23.77 -8.58 -1.12
CA TRP A 51 -22.57 -7.82 -1.51
C TRP A 51 -21.74 -7.37 -0.32
N ARG A 52 -22.38 -6.89 0.75
CA ARG A 52 -21.70 -6.55 2.00
C ARG A 52 -20.95 -7.74 2.57
N THR A 53 -21.62 -8.88 2.67
CA THR A 53 -21.03 -10.10 3.25
C THR A 53 -19.88 -10.62 2.38
N LEU A 54 -20.06 -10.62 1.07
CA LEU A 54 -19.05 -11.06 0.11
C LEU A 54 -17.81 -10.15 0.13
N GLY A 55 -18.00 -8.85 -0.03
CA GLY A 55 -16.92 -7.87 -0.04
C GLY A 55 -16.14 -7.89 1.28
N TRP A 56 -16.84 -7.89 2.42
CA TRP A 56 -16.19 -7.95 3.73
C TRP A 56 -15.38 -9.23 3.92
N ARG A 57 -15.93 -10.37 3.54
CA ARG A 57 -15.24 -11.66 3.61
C ARG A 57 -13.96 -11.66 2.76
N ILE A 58 -14.03 -11.20 1.52
CA ILE A 58 -12.86 -11.15 0.63
C ILE A 58 -11.79 -10.24 1.21
N LEU A 59 -12.15 -9.04 1.69
CA LEU A 59 -11.18 -8.12 2.30
C LEU A 59 -10.46 -8.74 3.51
N LEU A 60 -11.19 -9.44 4.38
CA LEU A 60 -10.59 -10.13 5.53
C LEU A 60 -9.69 -11.30 5.11
N GLU A 61 -10.13 -12.11 4.16
CA GLU A 61 -9.35 -13.25 3.66
C GLU A 61 -8.07 -12.77 2.95
N GLU A 62 -8.18 -11.77 2.07
CA GLU A 62 -7.06 -11.27 1.28
C GLU A 62 -6.08 -10.46 2.12
N ALA A 63 -6.51 -9.77 3.18
CA ALA A 63 -5.57 -9.16 4.13
C ALA A 63 -4.64 -10.18 4.77
N GLN A 64 -5.10 -11.40 5.03
CA GLN A 64 -4.25 -12.48 5.57
C GLN A 64 -3.40 -13.17 4.50
N LYS A 65 -3.90 -13.27 3.26
CA LYS A 65 -3.20 -13.96 2.17
C LYS A 65 -2.16 -13.07 1.47
N GLN A 66 -2.48 -11.80 1.28
CA GLN A 66 -1.72 -10.86 0.46
C GLN A 66 -0.74 -10.02 1.28
N VAL A 67 -0.86 -10.00 2.61
CA VAL A 67 0.09 -9.33 3.50
C VAL A 67 0.89 -10.39 4.25
N ARG A 68 2.21 -10.29 4.14
CA ARG A 68 3.14 -11.22 4.78
C ARG A 68 3.15 -11.04 6.31
N PRO A 69 3.66 -12.03 7.07
CA PRO A 69 3.70 -11.93 8.53
C PRO A 69 4.40 -10.68 9.05
N ASP A 70 5.44 -10.21 8.37
CA ASP A 70 6.18 -8.98 8.67
C ASP A 70 5.48 -7.67 8.23
N GLY A 71 4.31 -7.76 7.57
CA GLY A 71 3.53 -6.60 7.13
C GLY A 71 3.78 -6.17 5.69
N VAL A 72 4.76 -6.74 4.98
CA VAL A 72 5.03 -6.36 3.58
C VAL A 72 3.94 -6.93 2.66
N TYR A 73 3.50 -6.12 1.70
CA TYR A 73 2.49 -6.54 0.74
C TYR A 73 3.14 -7.40 -0.35
N PHE A 74 2.47 -8.48 -0.76
CA PHE A 74 3.11 -9.54 -1.55
C PHE A 74 3.59 -9.13 -2.96
N GLU A 75 3.06 -8.02 -3.52
CA GLU A 75 3.36 -7.57 -4.88
C GLU A 75 4.75 -6.96 -5.06
N GLN A 76 5.51 -6.80 -3.97
CA GLN A 76 6.87 -6.24 -3.98
C GLN A 76 6.96 -4.87 -4.65
N SER A 77 5.99 -4.02 -4.33
CA SER A 77 5.98 -2.62 -4.70
C SER A 77 5.50 -1.78 -3.53
N LEU A 78 6.22 -0.68 -3.27
CA LEU A 78 5.79 0.28 -2.27
C LEU A 78 4.44 0.92 -2.64
N TYR A 79 4.23 1.13 -3.94
CA TYR A 79 3.01 1.72 -4.46
C TYR A 79 1.79 0.86 -4.14
N TYR A 80 1.85 -0.41 -4.54
CA TYR A 80 0.78 -1.36 -4.30
C TYR A 80 0.60 -1.69 -2.82
N HIS A 81 1.67 -1.60 -2.01
CA HIS A 81 1.56 -1.66 -0.55
C HIS A 81 0.70 -0.52 0.02
N VAL A 82 0.98 0.73 -0.38
CA VAL A 82 0.20 1.91 0.00
C VAL A 82 -1.25 1.76 -0.47
N TYR A 83 -1.46 1.31 -1.70
CA TYR A 83 -2.79 1.19 -2.28
C TYR A 83 -3.64 0.11 -1.60
N ALA A 84 -3.05 -1.05 -1.29
CA ALA A 84 -3.71 -2.09 -0.51
C ALA A 84 -4.06 -1.61 0.92
N LEU A 85 -3.14 -0.88 1.58
CA LEU A 85 -3.38 -0.32 2.91
C LEU A 85 -4.53 0.70 2.87
N ASP A 86 -4.60 1.57 1.86
CA ASP A 86 -5.69 2.52 1.66
C ASP A 86 -7.04 1.80 1.54
N PHE A 87 -7.12 0.72 0.75
CA PHE A 87 -8.35 -0.10 0.64
C PHE A 87 -8.77 -0.68 1.99
N PHE A 88 -7.82 -1.25 2.73
CA PHE A 88 -8.09 -1.86 4.02
C PHE A 88 -8.52 -0.84 5.08
N LEU A 89 -7.87 0.32 5.15
CA LEU A 89 -8.22 1.40 6.08
C LEU A 89 -9.64 1.93 5.80
N HIS A 90 -10.00 2.14 4.53
CA HIS A 90 -11.37 2.54 4.17
C HIS A 90 -12.40 1.47 4.54
N ALA A 91 -12.11 0.20 4.26
CA ALA A 91 -12.98 -0.90 4.66
C ALA A 91 -13.19 -0.93 6.17
N ARG A 92 -12.10 -0.85 6.93
CA ARG A 92 -12.11 -0.82 8.39
C ARG A 92 -12.97 0.35 8.87
N GLN A 93 -12.76 1.56 8.35
CA GLN A 93 -13.49 2.74 8.79
C GLN A 93 -14.99 2.62 8.51
N LEU A 94 -15.37 2.14 7.32
CA LEU A 94 -16.77 1.91 6.99
C LEU A 94 -17.41 0.86 7.89
N ALA A 95 -16.71 -0.25 8.17
CA ALA A 95 -17.17 -1.28 9.09
C ALA A 95 -17.45 -0.69 10.48
N MET A 96 -16.53 0.13 10.99
CA MET A 96 -16.68 0.78 12.29
C MET A 96 -17.90 1.73 12.35
N LEU A 97 -18.06 2.60 11.34
CA LEU A 97 -19.18 3.54 11.26
C LEU A 97 -20.53 2.83 11.21
N ASN A 98 -20.57 1.60 10.69
CA ASN A 98 -21.78 0.80 10.56
C ASN A 98 -21.89 -0.32 11.62
N LYS A 99 -21.06 -0.30 12.66
CA LYS A 99 -21.05 -1.29 13.76
C LYS A 99 -20.90 -2.74 13.28
N ILE A 100 -20.18 -2.94 12.19
CA ILE A 100 -19.80 -4.26 11.67
C ILE A 100 -18.57 -4.73 12.48
N ALA A 101 -18.60 -5.98 12.93
CA ALA A 101 -17.51 -6.54 13.71
C ALA A 101 -16.20 -6.59 12.89
N VAL A 102 -15.13 -6.07 13.47
CA VAL A 102 -13.78 -6.08 12.90
C VAL A 102 -12.93 -7.07 13.69
N PRO A 103 -12.43 -8.15 13.05
CA PRO A 103 -11.50 -9.08 13.70
C PRO A 103 -10.20 -8.36 14.11
N GLY A 104 -9.65 -8.69 15.28
CA GLY A 104 -8.40 -8.09 15.76
C GLY A 104 -7.19 -8.39 14.87
N GLU A 105 -7.24 -9.51 14.17
CA GLU A 105 -6.25 -9.98 13.20
C GLU A 105 -6.20 -9.08 11.97
N PHE A 106 -7.33 -8.50 11.57
CA PHE A 106 -7.38 -7.51 10.51
C PHE A 106 -6.69 -6.22 10.97
N ASP A 107 -7.09 -5.66 12.12
CA ASP A 107 -6.43 -4.48 12.71
C ASP A 107 -4.91 -4.72 12.91
N SER A 108 -4.51 -5.95 13.26
CA SER A 108 -3.10 -6.33 13.39
C SER A 108 -2.34 -6.30 12.05
N VAL A 109 -2.97 -6.73 10.95
CA VAL A 109 -2.39 -6.63 9.60
C VAL A 109 -2.17 -5.16 9.22
N LEU A 110 -3.19 -4.31 9.37
CA LEU A 110 -3.11 -2.89 9.01
C LEU A 110 -2.01 -2.17 9.81
N ASN A 111 -1.87 -2.49 11.10
CA ASN A 111 -0.81 -1.93 11.92
C ASN A 111 0.59 -2.34 11.45
N ARG A 112 0.80 -3.62 11.09
CA ARG A 112 2.10 -4.06 10.55
C ARG A 112 2.43 -3.40 9.21
N MET A 113 1.44 -3.23 8.33
CA MET A 113 1.64 -2.48 7.08
C MET A 113 2.03 -1.02 7.35
N ALA A 114 1.34 -0.34 8.28
CA ALA A 114 1.72 1.01 8.69
C ALA A 114 3.14 1.07 9.27
N ASP A 115 3.55 0.06 10.04
CA ASP A 115 4.92 -0.04 10.56
C ASP A 115 5.98 -0.22 9.46
N VAL A 116 5.66 -0.92 8.36
CA VAL A 116 6.53 -0.99 7.19
C VAL A 116 6.76 0.40 6.61
N ILE A 117 5.69 1.15 6.28
CA ILE A 117 5.81 2.50 5.73
C ILE A 117 6.59 3.41 6.68
N GLN A 118 6.25 3.42 7.98
CA GLN A 118 6.95 4.24 8.98
C GLN A 118 8.43 3.90 9.07
N SER A 119 8.79 2.63 8.98
CA SER A 119 10.20 2.18 9.01
C SER A 119 10.96 2.58 7.76
N LEU A 120 10.27 2.79 6.64
CA LEU A 120 10.84 3.30 5.39
C LEU A 120 11.00 4.83 5.37
N CYS A 121 10.48 5.56 6.37
CA CYS A 121 10.45 7.03 6.38
C CYS A 121 11.53 7.71 7.26
N GLN A 122 12.55 6.97 7.70
CA GLN A 122 13.47 7.42 8.75
C GLN A 122 14.41 8.56 8.32
N ALA A 123 14.65 8.73 7.01
CA ALA A 123 15.42 9.84 6.47
C ALA A 123 14.61 10.70 5.47
N GLY A 124 13.28 10.75 5.61
CA GLY A 124 12.37 11.46 4.70
C GLY A 124 11.29 10.54 4.13
N PRO A 125 10.49 11.02 3.16
CA PRO A 125 9.56 10.16 2.43
C PRO A 125 10.29 8.97 1.80
N PRO A 126 9.66 7.79 1.80
CA PRO A 126 10.30 6.54 1.39
C PRO A 126 10.57 6.56 -0.13
N GLU A 127 11.71 6.01 -0.53
CA GLU A 127 12.00 5.79 -1.95
C GLU A 127 11.25 4.55 -2.47
N GLY A 128 10.60 4.70 -3.62
CA GLY A 128 9.83 3.63 -4.26
C GLY A 128 10.66 2.41 -4.65
N PHE A 129 9.96 1.32 -4.93
CA PHE A 129 10.47 0.11 -5.57
C PHE A 129 9.32 -0.64 -6.20
N GLY A 130 9.66 -1.52 -7.15
CA GLY A 130 8.69 -2.20 -7.98
C GLY A 130 7.88 -1.24 -8.85
N ASP A 131 6.75 -1.72 -9.36
CA ASP A 131 5.93 -0.90 -10.23
C ASP A 131 5.12 0.17 -9.47
N ASP A 132 4.82 1.28 -10.15
CA ASP A 132 3.95 2.38 -9.76
C ASP A 132 3.04 2.74 -10.95
N ASP A 133 1.74 2.44 -10.86
CA ASP A 133 0.73 2.77 -11.89
C ASP A 133 0.10 4.15 -11.71
N GLY A 134 0.39 4.81 -10.59
CA GLY A 134 -0.13 6.10 -10.23
C GLY A 134 -1.57 6.18 -9.74
N GLY A 135 -2.23 5.05 -9.43
CA GLY A 135 -3.55 5.01 -8.78
C GLY A 135 -3.58 5.27 -7.27
N ARG A 136 -4.22 6.36 -6.83
CA ARG A 136 -4.57 6.61 -5.41
C ARG A 136 -6.06 6.41 -5.17
N LEU A 137 -6.41 5.86 -4.01
CA LEU A 137 -7.81 5.56 -3.67
C LEU A 137 -8.66 6.82 -3.44
N PHE A 138 -8.13 7.79 -2.70
CA PHE A 138 -8.86 9.00 -2.32
C PHE A 138 -8.68 10.16 -3.31
N ASP A 139 -7.44 10.66 -3.46
CA ASP A 139 -7.13 11.77 -4.37
C ASP A 139 -6.07 11.35 -5.40
N PRO A 140 -6.44 11.12 -6.67
CA PRO A 140 -5.49 10.71 -7.71
C PRO A 140 -4.42 11.76 -8.01
N ARG A 141 -4.62 13.03 -7.60
CA ARG A 141 -3.60 14.07 -7.76
C ARG A 141 -2.47 13.93 -6.75
N ARG A 142 -2.67 13.18 -5.67
CA ARG A 142 -1.65 12.92 -4.63
C ARG A 142 -0.74 11.75 -5.02
N ASN A 143 -0.47 11.59 -6.30
CA ASN A 143 0.39 10.53 -6.81
C ASN A 143 1.87 10.97 -6.85
N HIS A 144 2.43 11.25 -5.68
CA HIS A 144 3.82 11.67 -5.52
C HIS A 144 4.47 10.97 -4.32
N THR A 145 5.79 10.82 -4.35
CA THR A 145 6.58 10.10 -3.34
C THR A 145 6.33 10.64 -1.92
N GLU A 146 6.20 11.96 -1.75
CA GLU A 146 5.88 12.61 -0.47
C GLU A 146 4.50 12.25 0.10
N HIS A 147 3.61 11.68 -0.71
CA HIS A 147 2.24 11.34 -0.33
C HIS A 147 2.05 9.84 -0.08
N THR A 148 3.11 9.03 -0.26
CA THR A 148 3.11 7.59 0.10
C THR A 148 2.90 7.36 1.60
N VAL A 149 3.11 8.39 2.42
CA VAL A 149 2.90 8.35 3.87
C VAL A 149 1.48 8.72 4.30
N ASP A 150 0.60 9.16 3.39
CA ASP A 150 -0.77 9.55 3.73
C ASP A 150 -1.57 8.46 4.48
N PRO A 151 -1.45 7.14 4.17
CA PRO A 151 -2.15 6.11 4.93
C PRO A 151 -1.76 6.07 6.42
N LEU A 152 -0.55 6.54 6.77
CA LEU A 152 -0.14 6.66 8.18
C LEU A 152 -1.01 7.65 8.94
N ALA A 153 -1.55 8.68 8.27
CA ALA A 153 -2.48 9.62 8.90
C ALA A 153 -3.75 8.92 9.37
N LEU A 154 -4.30 8.04 8.51
CA LEU A 154 -5.50 7.27 8.79
C LEU A 154 -5.23 6.24 9.89
N ALA A 155 -4.12 5.51 9.81
CA ALA A 155 -3.71 4.54 10.83
C ALA A 155 -3.48 5.21 12.19
N ALA A 156 -2.82 6.37 12.22
CA ALA A 156 -2.56 7.15 13.43
C ALA A 156 -3.85 7.50 14.17
N VAL A 157 -4.83 8.07 13.47
CA VAL A 157 -6.11 8.46 14.07
C VAL A 157 -6.94 7.22 14.44
N MET A 158 -7.03 6.24 13.53
CA MET A 158 -7.87 5.05 13.71
C MET A 158 -7.44 4.19 14.90
N PHE A 159 -6.13 3.99 15.07
CA PHE A 159 -5.56 3.16 16.12
C PHE A 159 -5.01 3.97 17.30
N LYS A 160 -5.21 5.29 17.30
CA LYS A 160 -4.71 6.22 18.33
C LYS A 160 -3.19 6.09 18.53
N ARG A 161 -2.47 5.95 17.40
CA ARG A 161 -1.03 5.77 17.35
C ARG A 161 -0.33 7.13 17.26
N HIS A 162 0.44 7.44 18.30
CA HIS A 162 1.36 8.58 18.32
C HIS A 162 2.80 8.18 18.00
N ASP A 163 3.08 6.88 17.84
CA ASP A 163 4.38 6.29 17.50
C ASP A 163 4.67 6.21 15.99
N LEU A 164 3.87 6.94 15.20
CA LEU A 164 4.01 7.11 13.75
C LEU A 164 4.42 8.56 13.41
N PRO A 165 5.68 8.97 13.70
CA PRO A 165 6.11 10.36 13.53
C PRO A 165 6.13 10.86 12.08
N SER A 166 6.08 9.97 11.09
CA SER A 166 5.94 10.35 9.68
C SER A 166 4.49 10.61 9.26
N ALA A 167 3.52 10.34 10.14
CA ALA A 167 2.13 10.69 9.90
C ALA A 167 1.92 12.20 10.05
N GLY A 168 1.18 12.78 9.12
CA GLY A 168 0.73 14.18 9.18
C GLY A 168 -0.77 14.28 8.95
N LEU A 169 -1.38 15.40 9.35
CA LEU A 169 -2.79 15.64 9.07
C LEU A 169 -3.02 15.76 7.56
N THR A 170 -3.91 14.92 7.01
CA THR A 170 -4.31 14.95 5.60
C THR A 170 -5.77 15.36 5.45
N GLU A 171 -6.14 15.85 4.26
CA GLU A 171 -7.54 16.12 3.92
C GLU A 171 -8.40 14.85 4.04
N GLU A 172 -7.88 13.72 3.58
CA GLU A 172 -8.52 12.41 3.71
C GLU A 172 -8.85 12.06 5.17
N ALA A 173 -7.91 12.26 6.09
CA ALA A 173 -8.14 12.04 7.51
C ALA A 173 -9.24 12.96 8.06
N LEU A 174 -9.30 14.23 7.61
CA LEU A 174 -10.36 15.16 7.98
C LEU A 174 -11.73 14.70 7.47
N TRP A 175 -11.83 14.20 6.24
CA TRP A 175 -13.09 13.68 5.70
C TRP A 175 -13.56 12.41 6.41
N LEU A 176 -12.65 11.50 6.75
CA LEU A 176 -12.99 10.21 7.34
C LEU A 176 -13.25 10.24 8.86
N PHE A 177 -12.55 11.12 9.59
CA PHE A 177 -12.62 11.19 11.07
C PHE A 177 -13.11 12.53 11.61
N GLY A 178 -13.31 13.53 10.75
CA GLY A 178 -13.76 14.86 11.14
C GLY A 178 -12.80 15.55 12.12
N PRO A 179 -13.33 16.32 13.10
CA PRO A 179 -12.52 17.03 14.08
C PRO A 179 -11.62 16.14 14.95
N GLN A 180 -11.85 14.82 15.00
CA GLN A 180 -11.00 13.90 15.75
C GLN A 180 -9.61 13.78 15.12
N ALA A 181 -9.51 13.83 13.79
CA ALA A 181 -8.21 13.85 13.12
C ALA A 181 -7.41 15.09 13.52
N ALA A 182 -8.03 16.27 13.48
CA ALA A 182 -7.37 17.51 13.90
C ALA A 182 -6.86 17.42 15.34
N LYS A 183 -7.71 16.97 16.28
CA LYS A 183 -7.33 16.79 17.70
C LYS A 183 -6.20 15.80 17.93
N HIS A 184 -6.13 14.74 17.12
CA HIS A 184 -5.04 13.75 17.20
C HIS A 184 -3.70 14.41 16.88
N PHE A 185 -3.66 15.22 15.81
CA PHE A 185 -2.45 15.88 15.32
C PHE A 185 -2.14 17.23 16.00
N GLU A 186 -2.98 17.71 16.92
CA GLU A 186 -2.61 18.79 17.85
C GLU A 186 -1.51 18.35 18.82
N HIS A 187 -1.41 17.05 19.10
CA HIS A 187 -0.37 16.48 19.94
C HIS A 187 0.83 16.07 19.09
N ALA A 188 2.03 16.38 19.57
CA ALA A 188 3.25 15.93 18.93
C ALA A 188 3.31 14.40 18.89
N ALA A 189 3.80 13.86 17.77
CA ALA A 189 4.13 12.45 17.71
C ALA A 189 5.23 12.11 18.73
N THR A 190 5.19 10.89 19.24
CA THR A 190 6.28 10.32 20.01
C THR A 190 7.49 10.20 19.11
N ASP A 191 8.61 10.75 19.56
CA ASP A 191 9.87 10.62 18.83
C ASP A 191 10.25 9.15 18.69
N ARG A 192 10.63 8.74 17.49
CA ARG A 192 11.03 7.37 17.18
C ARG A 192 12.48 7.42 16.70
N PRO A 193 13.44 7.00 17.53
CA PRO A 193 14.84 7.02 17.16
C PRO A 193 15.08 6.19 15.90
N ALA A 194 16.05 6.62 15.09
CA ALA A 194 16.42 5.91 13.89
C ALA A 194 16.97 4.52 14.24
N ALA A 195 16.33 3.49 13.72
CA ALA A 195 16.63 2.11 14.04
C ALA A 195 16.71 1.27 12.76
N SER A 196 17.77 0.48 12.66
CA SER A 196 17.85 -0.53 11.61
C SER A 196 16.84 -1.64 11.89
N CYS A 197 16.15 -2.10 10.86
CA CYS A 197 15.13 -3.14 10.97
C CYS A 197 15.12 -4.03 9.72
N ALA A 198 14.45 -5.17 9.84
CA ALA A 198 14.32 -6.15 8.78
C ALA A 198 12.89 -6.65 8.68
N PHE A 199 12.43 -6.81 7.45
CA PHE A 199 11.18 -7.46 7.07
C PHE A 199 11.56 -8.70 6.26
N PRO A 200 11.88 -9.84 6.91
CA PRO A 200 12.50 -10.99 6.24
C PRO A 200 11.56 -11.77 5.32
N ASP A 201 10.24 -11.71 5.53
CA ASP A 201 9.27 -12.40 4.68
C ASP A 201 9.07 -11.64 3.35
N GLY A 202 9.06 -10.30 3.42
CA GLY A 202 9.05 -9.40 2.26
C GLY A 202 10.44 -9.17 1.66
N GLY A 203 11.50 -9.42 2.45
CA GLY A 203 12.90 -9.17 2.14
C GLY A 203 13.25 -7.69 2.00
N VAL A 204 12.67 -6.82 2.83
CA VAL A 204 13.03 -5.40 2.87
C VAL A 204 13.90 -5.14 4.11
N TYR A 205 15.08 -4.58 3.92
CA TYR A 205 16.02 -4.30 5.01
C TYR A 205 16.31 -2.81 5.07
N VAL A 206 16.24 -2.24 6.27
CA VAL A 206 16.51 -0.83 6.52
C VAL A 206 17.71 -0.71 7.43
N ILE A 207 18.74 -0.01 6.97
CA ILE A 207 19.86 0.44 7.79
C ILE A 207 19.66 1.94 8.01
N ALA A 208 19.45 2.33 9.26
CA ALA A 208 19.22 3.71 9.64
C ALA A 208 20.23 4.15 10.70
N SER A 209 20.61 5.42 10.65
CA SER A 209 21.57 6.02 11.58
C SER A 209 20.97 7.21 12.32
N GLU A 210 21.17 7.24 13.64
CA GLU A 210 20.91 8.40 14.51
C GLU A 210 21.97 9.50 14.40
N ALA A 211 22.87 9.43 13.42
CA ALA A 211 23.85 10.47 13.19
C ALA A 211 23.18 11.85 13.05
N ARG A 212 23.94 12.93 13.29
CA ARG A 212 23.48 14.33 13.17
C ARG A 212 22.73 14.62 11.86
N ILE A 213 23.00 13.84 10.82
CA ILE A 213 22.35 13.89 9.52
C ILE A 213 21.55 12.58 9.37
N PRO A 214 20.21 12.62 9.45
CA PRO A 214 19.37 11.44 9.25
C PRO A 214 19.72 10.76 7.94
N THR A 215 20.08 9.48 8.01
CA THR A 215 20.55 8.69 6.87
C THR A 215 19.92 7.32 6.91
N GLN A 216 19.42 6.88 5.76
CA GLN A 216 18.75 5.60 5.60
C GLN A 216 19.21 4.94 4.31
N ILE A 217 19.49 3.64 4.42
CA ILE A 217 19.74 2.75 3.30
C ILE A 217 18.64 1.69 3.32
N THR A 218 17.96 1.51 2.20
CA THR A 218 16.98 0.43 2.02
C THR A 218 17.56 -0.56 1.01
N ILE A 219 17.50 -1.83 1.38
CA ILE A 219 18.00 -2.95 0.56
C ILE A 219 16.83 -3.85 0.22
N ASP A 220 16.69 -4.17 -1.07
CA ASP A 220 15.78 -5.22 -1.53
C ASP A 220 16.50 -6.58 -1.52
N ALA A 221 16.03 -7.51 -0.71
CA ALA A 221 16.41 -8.92 -0.73
C ALA A 221 15.15 -9.80 -0.75
N GLY A 222 14.06 -9.27 -1.31
CA GLY A 222 12.77 -9.92 -1.40
C GLY A 222 12.74 -11.06 -2.41
N PRO A 223 11.79 -12.01 -2.25
CA PRO A 223 11.44 -12.87 -3.37
C PRO A 223 10.96 -12.02 -4.54
N GLN A 224 11.22 -12.47 -5.77
CA GLN A 224 10.49 -12.00 -6.95
C GLN A 224 8.98 -12.07 -6.67
N GLY A 225 8.22 -11.05 -7.06
CA GLY A 225 6.77 -10.97 -6.82
C GLY A 225 6.05 -12.25 -7.25
N THR A 226 4.91 -12.59 -6.62
CA THR A 226 4.26 -13.88 -6.90
C THR A 226 3.64 -13.92 -8.31
N GLY A 227 3.53 -15.13 -8.90
CA GLY A 227 3.01 -15.30 -10.26
C GLY A 227 4.06 -15.01 -11.34
N LYS A 228 3.72 -14.20 -12.35
CA LYS A 228 4.61 -13.77 -13.44
C LYS A 228 5.49 -12.58 -13.03
N SER A 229 6.19 -12.71 -11.91
CA SER A 229 7.02 -11.65 -11.33
C SER A 229 6.26 -10.40 -10.84
N GLY A 230 4.91 -10.41 -10.85
CA GLY A 230 4.03 -9.34 -10.35
C GLY A 230 4.49 -7.92 -10.69
N HIS A 231 4.44 -7.04 -9.69
CA HIS A 231 4.99 -5.68 -9.75
C HIS A 231 6.44 -5.58 -9.26
N GLY A 232 7.09 -6.70 -8.92
CA GLY A 232 8.52 -6.73 -8.55
C GLY A 232 9.43 -6.61 -9.78
N HIS A 233 10.64 -6.08 -9.58
CA HIS A 233 11.65 -5.95 -10.64
C HIS A 233 12.75 -7.02 -10.46
N ALA A 234 13.70 -7.11 -11.39
CA ALA A 234 14.92 -7.91 -11.26
C ALA A 234 16.01 -7.13 -10.49
N ASP A 235 15.66 -6.66 -9.30
CA ASP A 235 16.40 -5.69 -8.49
C ASP A 235 16.94 -6.29 -7.18
N ALA A 236 17.17 -7.60 -7.16
CA ALA A 236 17.73 -8.29 -6.02
C ALA A 236 19.04 -7.62 -5.55
N LEU A 237 19.13 -7.41 -4.23
CA LEU A 237 20.19 -6.70 -3.53
C LEU A 237 20.37 -5.23 -3.95
N SER A 238 19.34 -4.63 -4.57
CA SER A 238 19.36 -3.21 -4.92
C SER A 238 19.41 -2.35 -3.67
N ILE A 239 20.12 -1.23 -3.79
CA ILE A 239 20.33 -0.28 -2.71
C ILE A 239 19.68 1.06 -3.07
N ARG A 240 18.89 1.60 -2.14
CA ARG A 240 18.36 2.97 -2.19
C ARG A 240 18.88 3.74 -0.99
N VAL A 241 19.19 5.02 -1.19
CA VAL A 241 19.82 5.86 -0.14
C VAL A 241 19.10 7.19 -0.03
N ALA A 242 18.67 7.51 1.19
CA ALA A 242 18.11 8.79 1.55
C ALA A 242 18.92 9.45 2.68
N ILE A 243 19.16 10.76 2.55
CA ILE A 243 19.91 11.57 3.51
C ILE A 243 19.16 12.89 3.72
N SER A 244 18.73 13.17 4.94
CA SER A 244 18.07 14.42 5.36
C SER A 244 16.92 14.85 4.43
N GLY A 245 15.99 13.93 4.17
CA GLY A 245 14.82 14.19 3.32
C GLY A 245 15.09 14.10 1.81
N ARG A 246 16.34 13.88 1.40
CA ARG A 246 16.74 13.87 -0.02
C ARG A 246 17.15 12.47 -0.46
N ARG A 247 16.76 12.12 -1.68
CA ARG A 247 16.97 10.80 -2.28
C ARG A 247 18.21 10.86 -3.16
N PHE A 248 19.21 10.03 -2.86
CA PHE A 248 20.54 10.06 -3.49
C PHE A 248 20.76 8.88 -4.44
N LEU A 249 20.42 7.68 -3.99
CA LEU A 249 20.30 6.51 -4.86
C LEU A 249 18.82 6.14 -4.93
N VAL A 250 18.27 6.25 -6.13
CA VAL A 250 16.84 6.08 -6.43
C VAL A 250 16.62 4.86 -7.32
N ASP A 251 15.39 4.37 -7.34
CA ASP A 251 14.96 3.38 -8.31
C ASP A 251 14.69 4.05 -9.68
N SER A 252 14.81 3.29 -10.77
CA SER A 252 14.46 3.80 -12.10
C SER A 252 12.94 3.92 -12.32
N GLY A 253 12.14 3.26 -11.47
CA GLY A 253 10.69 3.22 -11.54
C GLY A 253 10.17 2.44 -12.75
N SER A 254 8.85 2.54 -12.98
CA SER A 254 8.18 1.73 -14.01
C SER A 254 8.24 2.33 -15.41
N GLY A 255 8.39 3.66 -15.51
CA GLY A 255 8.30 4.43 -16.75
C GLY A 255 6.93 4.36 -17.41
N CYS A 256 6.63 3.26 -18.09
CA CYS A 256 5.37 3.02 -18.81
C CYS A 256 4.89 1.58 -18.66
N TYR A 257 3.58 1.39 -18.57
CA TYR A 257 2.95 0.07 -18.58
C TYR A 257 2.68 -0.43 -19.99
N VAL A 258 2.15 0.43 -20.85
CA VAL A 258 1.84 0.12 -22.26
C VAL A 258 2.55 1.14 -23.13
N CYS A 259 3.69 0.76 -23.68
CA CYS A 259 4.49 1.62 -24.54
C CYS A 259 5.13 0.81 -25.69
N PRO A 260 5.31 1.41 -26.87
CA PRO A 260 6.04 0.78 -27.95
C PRO A 260 7.50 0.48 -27.54
N GLY A 261 8.01 -0.68 -27.93
CA GLY A 261 9.40 -1.08 -27.69
C GLY A 261 9.61 -1.80 -26.35
N ASP A 262 10.85 -1.75 -25.85
CA ASP A 262 11.33 -2.59 -24.75
C ASP A 262 11.56 -1.79 -23.44
N THR A 263 11.14 -0.53 -23.39
CA THR A 263 11.43 0.38 -22.27
C THR A 263 10.99 -0.21 -20.92
N ARG A 264 9.80 -0.81 -20.85
CA ARG A 264 9.28 -1.43 -19.63
C ARG A 264 10.19 -2.56 -19.13
N ASN A 265 10.58 -3.49 -20.00
CA ASN A 265 11.45 -4.61 -19.61
C ASN A 265 12.84 -4.11 -19.20
N ARG A 266 13.36 -3.07 -19.88
CA ARG A 266 14.65 -2.47 -19.53
C ARG A 266 14.63 -1.86 -18.13
N LEU A 267 13.55 -1.17 -17.76
CA LEU A 267 13.38 -0.56 -16.44
C LEU A 267 13.14 -1.60 -15.33
N ARG A 268 12.56 -2.76 -15.67
CA ARG A 268 12.40 -3.91 -14.75
C ARG A 268 13.65 -4.78 -14.65
N GLY A 269 14.62 -4.61 -15.55
CA GLY A 269 15.82 -5.42 -15.60
C GLY A 269 16.91 -4.93 -14.65
N THR A 270 17.77 -5.83 -14.16
CA THR A 270 18.86 -5.56 -13.21
C THR A 270 19.75 -4.36 -13.55
N ALA A 271 19.94 -4.08 -14.84
CA ALA A 271 20.76 -2.95 -15.30
C ALA A 271 20.18 -1.56 -14.97
N ALA A 272 18.91 -1.47 -14.58
CA ALA A 272 18.24 -0.25 -14.18
C ALA A 272 18.30 0.01 -12.66
N HIS A 273 18.91 -0.89 -11.89
CA HIS A 273 18.92 -0.84 -10.43
C HIS A 273 20.34 -0.71 -9.87
N ASN A 274 20.45 -0.18 -8.65
CA ASN A 274 21.71 -0.03 -7.92
C ASN A 274 22.15 -1.37 -7.32
N THR A 275 22.45 -2.34 -8.17
CA THR A 275 22.90 -3.70 -7.82
C THR A 275 23.96 -4.19 -8.82
N VAL A 276 24.39 -5.44 -8.68
CA VAL A 276 25.43 -6.05 -9.51
C VAL A 276 24.82 -6.83 -10.67
N ARG A 277 25.42 -6.67 -11.86
CA ARG A 277 25.16 -7.50 -13.04
C ARG A 277 26.44 -8.24 -13.46
N ILE A 278 26.33 -9.52 -13.78
CA ILE A 278 27.43 -10.35 -14.28
C ILE A 278 27.35 -10.43 -15.82
N ASP A 279 28.49 -10.31 -16.49
CA ASP A 279 28.67 -10.52 -17.95
C ASP A 279 27.70 -9.79 -18.88
N PHE A 280 27.12 -8.67 -18.42
CA PHE A 280 26.05 -7.94 -19.11
C PHE A 280 24.79 -8.78 -19.44
N ALA A 281 24.67 -9.99 -18.89
CA ALA A 281 23.54 -10.88 -19.13
C ALA A 281 22.23 -10.28 -18.58
N TRP A 282 21.14 -10.42 -19.33
CA TRP A 282 19.82 -9.96 -18.94
C TRP A 282 19.20 -10.93 -17.92
N CYS A 283 18.78 -10.41 -16.76
CA CYS A 283 17.84 -11.11 -15.90
C CYS A 283 16.44 -10.56 -16.25
N GLU A 284 15.70 -11.31 -17.07
CA GLU A 284 14.32 -10.96 -17.42
C GLU A 284 13.38 -11.36 -16.29
N THR A 285 12.51 -10.45 -15.85
CA THR A 285 11.33 -10.81 -15.07
C THR A 285 10.34 -11.48 -16.03
N SER A 286 10.22 -12.81 -15.97
CA SER A 286 9.27 -13.60 -16.78
C SER A 286 7.83 -13.42 -16.34
#